data_AF-A0A2V3UDC6-F1
#
_entry.id   AF-A0A2V3UDC6-F1
#
_cell.length_a   1.000
_cell.length_b   1.000
_cell.length_c   1.000
_cell.angle_alpha   90.00
_cell.angle_beta   90.00
_cell.angle_gamma   90.00
#
_symmetry.space_group_name_H-M   'P 1'
#
loop_
_entity.id
_entity.type
_entity.pdbx_description
1 polymer ?
#
loop_
_entity_poly.entity_id
_entity_poly.type
_entity_poly.pdbx_seq_one_letter_code
_entity_poly.pdbx_strand_id
1 'polypeptide(L)'
;MSFNRTTFFNYVRKAPLGGRLSQQQVEGLTALLDSCAEEAVTDLRHIACIQANVFHETGGRMVPVRETFASSDREAIANLDRAWKAGKLGSVAKPYWREGWFGRGPLQITHRENYEKVGRALGLDLVAAPHLLLDIKIGARSAVVGMKLGLFAADKKGPQTLDRYFAANVVTDPVASRAIVNGRDKAKLVATYYEAFLAALKAAAADQPQPADVRAEAALPDDVKPVDSGLIQAAGGLFGSGVLGLSFLGNIDNGFALGAFALLVAAAGAVAWALMTGRLTINRRAGAA
;
A
#
# COMPACT_ATOMS: atom_id res chain seq x y z
N MET A 1 -0.06 -5.86 -21.73
CA MET A 1 0.29 -4.45 -22.05
C MET A 1 1.71 -4.20 -21.58
N SER A 2 2.53 -3.51 -22.38
CA SER A 2 3.86 -3.09 -21.95
C SER A 2 3.77 -1.67 -21.39
N PHE A 3 4.23 -1.46 -20.16
CA PHE A 3 4.37 -0.14 -19.54
C PHE A 3 5.80 0.02 -19.05
N ASN A 4 6.37 1.22 -19.24
CA ASN A 4 7.62 1.56 -18.58
C ASN A 4 7.36 1.80 -17.09
N ARG A 5 7.53 0.75 -16.27
CA ARG A 5 7.29 0.81 -14.81
C ARG A 5 8.14 1.87 -14.13
N THR A 6 9.37 2.07 -14.60
CA THR A 6 10.26 3.10 -14.06
C THR A 6 9.64 4.49 -14.23
N THR A 7 9.13 4.79 -15.43
CA THR A 7 8.42 6.05 -15.69
C THR A 7 7.16 6.17 -14.84
N PHE A 8 6.37 5.11 -14.72
CA PHE A 8 5.17 5.11 -13.90
C PHE A 8 5.46 5.45 -12.43
N PHE A 9 6.40 4.74 -11.78
CA PHE A 9 6.74 4.95 -10.37
C PHE A 9 7.29 6.36 -10.10
N ASN A 10 8.06 6.90 -11.04
CA ASN A 10 8.58 8.26 -10.94
C ASN A 10 7.48 9.33 -10.92
N TYR A 11 6.44 9.18 -11.74
CA TYR A 11 5.32 10.11 -11.75
C TYR A 11 4.47 9.97 -10.49
N VAL A 12 4.11 8.75 -10.09
CA VAL A 12 3.27 8.54 -8.90
C VAL A 12 3.96 8.95 -7.60
N ARG A 13 5.31 8.86 -7.52
CA ARG A 13 6.07 9.41 -6.39
C ARG A 13 5.76 10.89 -6.21
N LYS A 14 5.84 11.68 -7.28
CA LYS A 14 5.59 13.13 -7.22
C LYS A 14 4.14 13.41 -6.79
N ALA A 15 3.18 12.77 -7.47
CA ALA A 15 1.77 12.83 -7.11
C ALA A 15 1.05 11.55 -7.56
N PRO A 16 0.19 10.94 -6.73
CA PRO A 16 -0.36 11.49 -5.48
C PRO A 16 0.44 11.18 -4.21
N LEU A 17 1.58 10.48 -4.29
CA LEU A 17 2.26 9.95 -3.10
C LEU A 17 3.12 10.96 -2.31
N GLY A 18 3.24 12.20 -2.79
CA GLY A 18 3.78 13.31 -1.99
C GLY A 18 5.31 13.32 -1.88
N GLY A 19 6.00 12.82 -2.90
CA GLY A 19 7.46 12.88 -3.04
C GLY A 19 8.22 11.70 -2.44
N ARG A 20 7.53 10.67 -1.93
CA ARG A 20 8.14 9.42 -1.44
C ARG A 20 7.32 8.19 -1.87
N LEU A 21 7.97 7.05 -1.97
CA LEU A 21 7.41 5.75 -2.28
C LEU A 21 7.87 4.74 -1.23
N SER A 22 6.95 4.09 -0.52
CA SER A 22 7.31 2.96 0.35
C SER A 22 7.34 1.64 -0.41
N GLN A 23 8.02 0.63 0.13
CA GLN A 23 8.08 -0.73 -0.39
C GLN A 23 6.67 -1.31 -0.51
N GLN A 24 5.83 -1.08 0.50
CA GLN A 24 4.42 -1.49 0.47
C GLN A 24 3.65 -0.80 -0.66
N GLN A 25 3.88 0.49 -0.90
CA GLN A 25 3.23 1.19 -2.01
C GLN A 25 3.69 0.65 -3.37
N VAL A 26 4.97 0.34 -3.53
CA VAL A 26 5.52 -0.28 -4.75
C VAL A 26 4.90 -1.65 -4.98
N GLU A 27 4.82 -2.50 -3.94
CA GLU A 27 4.22 -3.84 -4.00
C GLU A 27 2.73 -3.78 -4.34
N GLY A 28 1.98 -2.90 -3.67
CA GLY A 28 0.55 -2.73 -3.88
C GLY A 28 0.19 -2.22 -5.27
N LEU A 29 0.90 -1.17 -5.74
CA LEU A 29 0.74 -0.66 -7.11
C LEU A 29 1.13 -1.71 -8.15
N THR A 30 2.22 -2.43 -7.92
CA THR A 30 2.65 -3.55 -8.79
C THR A 30 1.57 -4.61 -8.88
N ALA A 31 1.03 -5.06 -7.76
CA ALA A 31 -0.01 -6.09 -7.73
C ALA A 31 -1.31 -5.63 -8.43
N LEU A 32 -1.67 -4.34 -8.34
CA LEU A 32 -2.81 -3.79 -9.08
C LEU A 32 -2.56 -3.77 -10.60
N LEU A 33 -1.37 -3.38 -11.05
CA LEU A 33 -1.01 -3.40 -12.47
C LEU A 33 -0.99 -4.82 -13.02
N ASP A 34 -0.43 -5.76 -12.27
CA ASP A 34 -0.39 -7.19 -12.62
C ASP A 34 -1.82 -7.75 -12.71
N SER A 35 -2.65 -7.49 -11.70
CA SER A 35 -4.06 -7.91 -11.69
C SER A 35 -4.84 -7.31 -12.86
N CYS A 36 -4.59 -6.05 -13.23
CA CYS A 36 -5.22 -5.45 -14.41
C CYS A 36 -4.81 -6.18 -15.69
N ALA A 37 -3.53 -6.55 -15.83
CA ALA A 37 -3.05 -7.30 -16.99
C ALA A 37 -3.67 -8.71 -17.06
N GLU A 38 -3.69 -9.43 -15.93
CA GLU A 38 -4.27 -10.77 -15.80
C GLU A 38 -5.78 -10.78 -16.10
N GLU A 39 -6.50 -9.76 -15.63
CA GLU A 39 -7.95 -9.61 -15.83
C GLU A 39 -8.31 -8.85 -17.13
N ALA A 40 -7.34 -8.66 -18.04
CA ALA A 40 -7.51 -7.97 -19.32
C ALA A 40 -8.14 -6.56 -19.23
N VAL A 41 -7.88 -5.84 -18.14
CA VAL A 41 -8.22 -4.42 -17.97
C VAL A 41 -7.11 -3.59 -18.60
N THR A 42 -7.33 -3.19 -19.86
CA THR A 42 -6.32 -2.50 -20.68
C THR A 42 -6.56 -0.99 -20.83
N ASP A 43 -7.77 -0.50 -20.59
CA ASP A 43 -8.05 0.93 -20.66
C ASP A 43 -7.34 1.68 -19.52
N LEU A 44 -6.44 2.62 -19.85
CA LEU A 44 -5.70 3.40 -18.86
C LEU A 44 -6.62 4.18 -17.91
N ARG A 45 -7.81 4.58 -18.38
CA ARG A 45 -8.83 5.24 -17.55
C ARG A 45 -9.37 4.27 -16.50
N HIS A 46 -9.59 3.01 -16.84
CA HIS A 46 -10.00 1.98 -15.89
C HIS A 46 -8.92 1.75 -14.83
N ILE A 47 -7.68 1.56 -15.26
CA ILE A 47 -6.54 1.31 -14.37
C ILE A 47 -6.32 2.53 -13.44
N ALA A 48 -6.44 3.76 -13.93
CA ALA A 48 -6.38 4.97 -13.12
C ALA A 48 -7.50 5.05 -12.09
N CYS A 49 -8.74 4.71 -12.47
CA CYS A 49 -9.90 4.70 -11.57
C CYS A 49 -9.74 3.70 -10.43
N ILE A 50 -9.23 2.50 -10.75
CA ILE A 50 -8.94 1.46 -9.75
C ILE A 50 -7.91 1.99 -8.73
N GLN A 51 -6.77 2.48 -9.20
CA GLN A 51 -5.70 2.97 -8.32
C GLN A 51 -6.14 4.17 -7.48
N ALA A 52 -6.92 5.09 -8.05
CA ALA A 52 -7.43 6.25 -7.31
C ALA A 52 -8.37 5.86 -6.16
N ASN A 53 -9.27 4.89 -6.40
CA ASN A 53 -10.15 4.41 -5.34
C ASN A 53 -9.35 3.63 -4.28
N VAL A 54 -8.43 2.74 -4.67
CA VAL A 54 -7.58 2.03 -3.70
C VAL A 54 -6.72 3.00 -2.88
N PHE A 55 -6.16 4.03 -3.50
CA PHE A 55 -5.42 5.07 -2.80
C PHE A 55 -6.27 5.75 -1.73
N HIS A 56 -7.51 6.11 -2.07
CA HIS A 56 -8.42 6.75 -1.14
C HIS A 56 -8.83 5.82 0.00
N GLU A 57 -9.26 4.59 -0.30
CA GLU A 57 -9.75 3.62 0.69
C GLU A 57 -8.66 3.14 1.66
N THR A 58 -7.41 3.06 1.19
CA THR A 58 -6.29 2.59 2.02
C THR A 58 -5.57 3.72 2.77
N GLY A 59 -6.04 4.97 2.64
CA GLY A 59 -5.38 6.15 3.18
C GLY A 59 -3.96 6.32 2.62
N GLY A 60 -3.77 6.00 1.33
CA GLY A 60 -2.51 6.11 0.60
C GLY A 60 -1.50 4.99 0.80
N ARG A 61 -1.84 3.94 1.57
CA ARG A 61 -0.95 2.78 1.77
C ARG A 61 -0.79 1.92 0.52
N MET A 62 -1.80 1.92 -0.36
CA MET A 62 -1.87 1.11 -1.59
C MET A 62 -1.83 -0.41 -1.39
N VAL A 63 -1.87 -0.88 -0.15
CA VAL A 63 -1.97 -2.30 0.21
C VAL A 63 -3.30 -2.59 0.92
N PRO A 64 -3.78 -3.85 0.93
CA PRO A 64 -4.95 -4.24 1.69
C PRO A 64 -4.89 -3.84 3.16
N VAL A 65 -6.00 -3.34 3.69
CA VAL A 65 -6.12 -2.98 5.11
C VAL A 65 -7.36 -3.59 5.73
N ARG A 66 -7.34 -3.74 7.05
CA ARG A 66 -8.57 -3.98 7.83
C ARG A 66 -9.27 -2.66 8.10
N GLU A 67 -10.58 -2.72 8.26
CA GLU A 67 -11.39 -1.58 8.70
C GLU A 67 -10.79 -0.98 9.98
N THR A 68 -10.83 0.34 10.08
CA THR A 68 -10.17 1.13 11.14
C THR A 68 -8.64 1.08 11.13
N PHE A 69 -8.01 0.50 10.11
CA PHE A 69 -6.57 0.25 10.01
C PHE A 69 -6.02 -0.63 11.14
N ALA A 70 -6.86 -1.53 11.65
CA ALA A 70 -6.51 -2.43 12.73
C ALA A 70 -5.43 -3.46 12.31
N SER A 71 -4.56 -3.79 13.26
CA SER A 71 -3.53 -4.82 13.09
C SER A 71 -4.09 -6.24 13.15
N SER A 72 -5.26 -6.42 13.77
CA SER A 72 -5.93 -7.71 13.95
C SER A 72 -7.44 -7.61 13.86
N ASP A 73 -8.10 -8.75 13.64
CA ASP A 73 -9.55 -8.85 13.56
C ASP A 73 -10.22 -8.48 14.90
N ARG A 74 -9.60 -8.88 16.02
CA ARG A 74 -10.06 -8.52 17.36
C ARG A 74 -10.04 -7.00 17.57
N GLU A 75 -8.97 -6.35 17.11
CA GLU A 75 -8.84 -4.90 17.22
C GLU A 75 -9.86 -4.18 16.33
N ALA A 76 -10.08 -4.64 15.09
CA ALA A 76 -11.11 -4.08 14.20
C ALA A 76 -12.49 -4.13 14.86
N ILE A 77 -12.88 -5.29 15.38
CA ILE A 77 -14.16 -5.49 16.08
C ILE A 77 -14.26 -4.57 17.30
N ALA A 78 -13.21 -4.49 18.13
CA ALA A 78 -13.20 -3.65 19.30
C ALA A 78 -13.32 -2.15 18.95
N ASN A 79 -12.67 -1.71 17.87
CA ASN A 79 -12.74 -0.32 17.39
C ASN A 79 -14.15 0.02 16.91
N LEU A 80 -14.78 -0.87 16.15
CA LEU A 80 -16.14 -0.71 15.64
C LEU A 80 -17.19 -0.75 16.75
N ASP A 81 -17.04 -1.64 17.73
CA ASP A 81 -17.93 -1.67 18.90
C ASP A 81 -17.85 -0.38 19.72
N ARG A 82 -16.65 0.20 19.90
CA ARG A 82 -16.50 1.50 20.55
C ARG A 82 -17.19 2.61 19.76
N ALA A 83 -17.02 2.63 18.44
CA ALA A 83 -17.67 3.62 17.56
C ALA A 83 -19.21 3.50 17.59
N TRP A 84 -19.73 2.26 17.56
CA TRP A 84 -21.15 1.97 17.65
C TRP A 84 -21.75 2.42 18.99
N LYS A 85 -21.12 2.06 20.12
CA LYS A 85 -21.55 2.50 21.46
C LYS A 85 -21.55 4.02 21.62
N ALA A 86 -20.63 4.71 20.93
CA ALA A 86 -20.54 6.16 20.91
C ALA A 86 -21.50 6.83 19.91
N GLY A 87 -22.38 6.08 19.23
CA GLY A 87 -23.36 6.63 18.27
C GLY A 87 -22.75 7.11 16.95
N LYS A 88 -21.50 6.76 16.64
CA LYS A 88 -20.77 7.25 15.45
C LYS A 88 -21.11 6.48 14.16
N LEU A 89 -21.87 5.40 14.26
CA LEU A 89 -22.24 4.50 13.16
C LEU A 89 -23.76 4.51 12.94
N GLY A 90 -24.39 5.70 12.96
CA GLY A 90 -25.84 5.85 12.96
C GLY A 90 -26.57 5.34 11.70
N SER A 91 -25.85 5.07 10.61
CA SER A 91 -26.41 4.48 9.38
C SER A 91 -26.41 2.95 9.37
N VAL A 92 -25.70 2.31 10.30
CA VAL A 92 -25.65 0.86 10.39
C VAL A 92 -26.85 0.39 11.23
N ALA A 93 -27.60 -0.60 10.76
CA ALA A 93 -28.74 -1.15 11.52
C ALA A 93 -28.35 -2.37 12.36
N LYS A 94 -27.42 -3.19 11.86
CA LYS A 94 -26.94 -4.42 12.49
C LYS A 94 -25.40 -4.46 12.47
N PRO A 95 -24.75 -4.84 13.58
CA PRO A 95 -23.30 -4.80 13.73
C PRO A 95 -22.62 -5.96 12.98
N TYR A 96 -22.60 -5.88 11.65
CA TYR A 96 -22.08 -6.90 10.73
C TYR A 96 -20.64 -7.35 11.05
N TRP A 97 -19.84 -6.50 11.70
CA TRP A 97 -18.44 -6.80 12.06
C TRP A 97 -18.29 -7.85 13.15
N ARG A 98 -19.28 -8.05 14.02
CA ARG A 98 -19.16 -8.98 15.17
C ARG A 98 -19.01 -10.44 14.74
N GLU A 99 -19.55 -10.76 13.57
CA GLU A 99 -19.43 -12.07 12.93
C GLU A 99 -18.23 -12.14 11.97
N GLY A 100 -17.37 -11.12 11.99
CA GLY A 100 -16.17 -11.06 11.17
C GLY A 100 -16.35 -10.43 9.79
N TRP A 101 -17.52 -9.86 9.45
CA TRP A 101 -17.79 -9.28 8.12
C TRP A 101 -17.40 -7.80 7.97
N PHE A 102 -16.42 -7.35 8.75
CA PHE A 102 -15.88 -5.99 8.65
C PHE A 102 -15.03 -5.79 7.38
N GLY A 103 -14.73 -4.53 7.06
CA GLY A 103 -13.96 -4.14 5.87
C GLY A 103 -12.61 -4.82 5.80
N ARG A 104 -12.35 -5.55 4.72
CA ARG A 104 -11.00 -6.04 4.36
C ARG A 104 -10.68 -5.71 2.92
N GLY A 105 -9.38 -5.67 2.65
CA GLY A 105 -8.89 -5.48 1.30
C GLY A 105 -8.75 -4.01 0.91
N PRO A 106 -8.29 -3.77 -0.32
CA PRO A 106 -7.99 -2.43 -0.81
C PRO A 106 -9.24 -1.57 -1.06
N LEU A 107 -10.43 -2.18 -1.14
CA LEU A 107 -11.72 -1.48 -1.30
C LEU A 107 -12.71 -1.78 -0.17
N GLN A 108 -12.21 -2.23 1.00
CA GLN A 108 -13.00 -2.38 2.23
C GLN A 108 -14.31 -3.17 2.04
N ILE A 109 -14.20 -4.41 1.55
CA ILE A 109 -15.37 -5.29 1.38
C ILE A 109 -15.98 -5.60 2.76
N THR A 110 -17.25 -5.25 2.94
CA THR A 110 -18.06 -5.46 4.15
C THR A 110 -19.29 -6.31 3.85
N HIS A 111 -19.88 -6.92 4.87
CA HIS A 111 -21.06 -7.80 4.80
C HIS A 111 -20.83 -9.17 4.14
N ARG A 112 -21.40 -10.22 4.72
CA ARG A 112 -21.22 -11.62 4.30
C ARG A 112 -21.54 -11.84 2.82
N GLU A 113 -22.60 -11.22 2.33
CA GLU A 113 -23.09 -11.35 0.96
C GLU A 113 -22.08 -10.83 -0.06
N ASN A 114 -21.32 -9.78 0.29
CA ASN A 114 -20.28 -9.27 -0.59
C ASN A 114 -19.03 -10.16 -0.57
N TYR A 115 -18.67 -10.73 0.58
CA TYR A 115 -17.61 -11.74 0.65
C TYR A 115 -17.96 -12.95 -0.24
N GLU A 116 -19.20 -13.44 -0.19
CA GLU A 116 -19.67 -14.51 -1.07
C GLU A 116 -19.62 -14.11 -2.56
N LYS A 117 -20.12 -12.91 -2.89
CA LYS A 117 -20.18 -12.42 -4.27
C LYS A 117 -18.79 -12.24 -4.87
N VAL A 118 -17.87 -11.62 -4.14
CA VAL A 118 -16.48 -11.45 -4.56
C VAL A 118 -15.77 -12.80 -4.60
N GLY A 119 -15.97 -13.66 -3.60
CA GLY A 119 -15.38 -15.00 -3.54
C GLY A 119 -15.74 -15.83 -4.77
N ARG A 120 -17.03 -15.87 -5.14
CA ARG A 120 -17.49 -16.54 -6.37
C ARG A 120 -16.80 -15.99 -7.62
N ALA A 121 -16.66 -14.67 -7.74
CA ALA A 121 -16.00 -14.05 -8.90
C ALA A 121 -14.50 -14.36 -8.97
N LEU A 122 -13.84 -14.57 -7.82
CA LEU A 122 -12.42 -14.92 -7.75
C LEU A 122 -12.14 -16.42 -7.77
N GLY A 123 -13.15 -17.27 -7.58
CA GLY A 123 -12.98 -18.71 -7.37
C GLY A 123 -12.42 -19.06 -5.98
N LEU A 124 -12.73 -18.25 -4.96
CA LEU A 124 -12.25 -18.39 -3.58
C LEU A 124 -13.42 -18.49 -2.60
N ASP A 125 -13.28 -19.33 -1.57
CA ASP A 125 -14.21 -19.34 -0.44
C ASP A 125 -13.82 -18.26 0.58
N LEU A 126 -14.25 -17.02 0.33
CA LEU A 126 -14.00 -15.89 1.22
C LEU A 126 -14.91 -15.89 2.46
N VAL A 127 -15.93 -16.77 2.53
CA VAL A 127 -16.72 -16.95 3.75
C VAL A 127 -15.93 -17.78 4.76
N ALA A 128 -15.31 -18.87 4.30
CA ALA A 128 -14.42 -19.67 5.14
C ALA A 128 -13.07 -18.98 5.40
N ALA A 129 -12.54 -18.23 4.43
CA ALA A 129 -11.23 -17.61 4.50
C ALA A 129 -11.25 -16.10 4.18
N PRO A 130 -11.92 -15.25 4.98
CA PRO A 130 -12.04 -13.81 4.73
C PRO A 130 -10.70 -13.07 4.79
N HIS A 131 -9.71 -13.62 5.50
CA HIS A 131 -8.37 -13.04 5.62
C HIS A 131 -7.61 -13.03 4.29
N LEU A 132 -8.00 -13.84 3.30
CA LEU A 132 -7.38 -13.84 1.97
C LEU A 132 -7.47 -12.48 1.27
N LEU A 133 -8.49 -11.66 1.59
CA LEU A 133 -8.58 -10.29 1.08
C LEU A 133 -7.45 -9.36 1.57
N LEU A 134 -6.68 -9.78 2.59
CA LEU A 134 -5.54 -9.03 3.11
C LEU A 134 -4.21 -9.45 2.47
N ASP A 135 -4.19 -10.51 1.67
CA ASP A 135 -3.06 -10.80 0.79
C ASP A 135 -3.00 -9.75 -0.32
N ILE A 136 -1.78 -9.25 -0.63
CA ILE A 136 -1.61 -8.14 -1.57
C ILE A 136 -2.11 -8.51 -2.97
N LYS A 137 -1.86 -9.74 -3.45
CA LYS A 137 -2.23 -10.18 -4.79
C LYS A 137 -3.73 -10.44 -4.88
N ILE A 138 -4.28 -11.21 -3.94
CA ILE A 138 -5.72 -11.51 -3.89
C ILE A 138 -6.52 -10.22 -3.66
N GLY A 139 -6.05 -9.35 -2.77
CA GLY A 139 -6.63 -8.04 -2.52
C GLY A 139 -6.68 -7.18 -3.78
N ALA A 140 -5.55 -7.04 -4.48
CA ALA A 140 -5.47 -6.31 -5.75
C ALA A 140 -6.44 -6.89 -6.80
N ARG A 141 -6.45 -8.21 -6.98
CA ARG A 141 -7.37 -8.90 -7.89
C ARG A 141 -8.83 -8.65 -7.52
N SER A 142 -9.17 -8.66 -6.22
CA SER A 142 -10.52 -8.36 -5.74
C SER A 142 -10.98 -6.95 -6.11
N ALA A 143 -10.08 -5.95 -6.07
CA ALA A 143 -10.39 -4.59 -6.49
C ALA A 143 -10.65 -4.52 -8.00
N VAL A 144 -9.75 -5.09 -8.80
CA VAL A 144 -9.84 -5.09 -10.26
C VAL A 144 -11.12 -5.78 -10.73
N VAL A 145 -11.33 -7.04 -10.32
CA VAL A 145 -12.51 -7.83 -10.70
C VAL A 145 -13.78 -7.17 -10.17
N GLY A 146 -13.75 -6.69 -8.93
CA GLY A 146 -14.90 -6.06 -8.30
C GLY A 146 -15.36 -4.79 -9.00
N MET A 147 -14.43 -3.90 -9.38
CA MET A 147 -14.76 -2.67 -10.13
C MET A 147 -15.13 -2.95 -11.59
N LYS A 148 -14.47 -3.92 -12.23
CA LYS A 148 -14.78 -4.36 -13.60
C LYS A 148 -16.20 -4.91 -13.71
N LEU A 149 -16.58 -5.80 -12.80
CA LEU A 149 -17.88 -6.49 -12.83
C LEU A 149 -18.99 -5.76 -12.04
N GLY A 150 -18.67 -4.66 -11.36
CA GLY A 150 -19.63 -3.90 -10.54
C GLY A 150 -20.15 -4.70 -9.35
N LEU A 151 -19.23 -5.29 -8.59
CA LEU A 151 -19.59 -6.20 -7.51
C LEU A 151 -20.03 -5.49 -6.22
N PHE A 152 -19.72 -4.20 -6.06
CA PHE A 152 -19.95 -3.50 -4.78
C PHE A 152 -21.24 -2.68 -4.73
N ALA A 153 -21.70 -2.17 -5.87
CA ALA A 153 -22.85 -1.27 -5.94
C ALA A 153 -23.67 -1.45 -7.23
N ALA A 154 -24.96 -1.15 -7.14
CA ALA A 154 -25.89 -1.12 -8.27
C ALA A 154 -26.96 -0.04 -8.07
N ASP A 155 -27.58 0.41 -9.16
CA ASP A 155 -28.77 1.26 -9.14
C ASP A 155 -29.85 0.71 -10.08
N LYS A 156 -30.89 1.50 -10.37
CA LYS A 156 -31.99 1.12 -11.27
C LYS A 156 -31.53 0.74 -12.69
N LYS A 157 -30.34 1.16 -13.11
CA LYS A 157 -29.75 0.86 -14.42
C LYS A 157 -28.80 -0.33 -14.39
N GLY A 158 -28.67 -1.00 -13.24
CA GLY A 158 -27.81 -2.17 -13.05
C GLY A 158 -26.52 -1.85 -12.27
N PRO A 159 -25.55 -2.78 -12.31
CA PRO A 159 -24.27 -2.64 -11.62
C PRO A 159 -23.52 -1.35 -11.98
N GLN A 160 -22.79 -0.80 -11.02
CA GLN A 160 -21.85 0.29 -11.26
C GLN A 160 -20.50 -0.31 -11.69
N THR A 161 -20.20 -0.29 -12.99
CA THR A 161 -18.98 -0.86 -13.58
C THR A 161 -18.05 0.21 -14.11
N LEU A 162 -16.78 -0.14 -14.35
CA LEU A 162 -15.84 0.75 -15.04
C LEU A 162 -16.35 1.20 -16.42
N ASP A 163 -16.83 0.26 -17.25
CA ASP A 163 -17.35 0.55 -18.59
C ASP A 163 -18.49 1.58 -18.58
N ARG A 164 -19.32 1.57 -17.55
CA ARG A 164 -20.44 2.51 -17.40
C ARG A 164 -19.98 3.97 -17.33
N TYR A 165 -18.77 4.23 -16.80
CA TYR A 165 -18.24 5.57 -16.59
C TYR A 165 -17.12 5.95 -17.55
N PHE A 166 -16.58 4.98 -18.29
CA PHE A 166 -15.45 5.16 -19.19
C PHE A 166 -15.68 4.51 -20.56
N ALA A 167 -16.94 4.41 -21.01
CA ALA A 167 -17.28 3.90 -22.33
C ALA A 167 -16.47 4.61 -23.44
N ALA A 168 -15.81 3.82 -24.29
CA ALA A 168 -14.91 4.32 -25.33
C ALA A 168 -15.59 5.40 -26.19
N ASN A 169 -14.92 6.56 -26.35
CA ASN A 169 -15.35 7.69 -27.19
C ASN A 169 -16.73 8.30 -26.88
N VAL A 170 -17.35 7.93 -25.75
CA VAL A 170 -18.70 8.41 -25.38
C VAL A 170 -18.70 9.01 -23.98
N VAL A 171 -18.08 8.35 -23.00
CA VAL A 171 -18.14 8.78 -21.59
C VAL A 171 -16.75 8.72 -20.98
N THR A 172 -16.39 9.75 -20.21
CA THR A 172 -15.29 9.73 -19.24
C THR A 172 -15.71 10.60 -18.08
N ASP A 173 -16.20 9.96 -17.02
CA ASP A 173 -16.70 10.65 -15.82
C ASP A 173 -16.06 10.09 -14.54
N PRO A 174 -14.83 10.50 -14.23
CA PRO A 174 -14.13 10.02 -13.04
C PRO A 174 -14.84 10.45 -11.75
N VAL A 175 -15.57 11.56 -11.74
CA VAL A 175 -16.33 12.01 -10.56
C VAL A 175 -17.50 11.07 -10.29
N ALA A 176 -18.29 10.71 -11.31
CA ALA A 176 -19.39 9.78 -11.14
C ALA A 176 -18.95 8.33 -10.90
N SER A 177 -17.76 7.95 -11.40
CA SER A 177 -17.19 6.61 -11.21
C SER A 177 -17.01 6.21 -9.74
N ARG A 178 -16.99 7.17 -8.81
CA ARG A 178 -16.95 6.90 -7.37
C ARG A 178 -18.11 6.00 -6.90
N ALA A 179 -19.22 5.99 -7.63
CA ALA A 179 -20.39 5.18 -7.32
C ALA A 179 -20.13 3.68 -7.42
N ILE A 180 -19.05 3.26 -8.10
CA ILE A 180 -18.59 1.88 -8.12
C ILE A 180 -18.26 1.37 -6.71
N VAL A 181 -17.69 2.23 -5.85
CA VAL A 181 -17.13 1.83 -4.55
C VAL A 181 -17.95 2.36 -3.37
N ASN A 182 -18.24 3.68 -3.34
CA ASN A 182 -18.87 4.30 -2.18
C ASN A 182 -19.78 5.49 -2.56
N GLY A 183 -20.65 5.29 -3.57
CA GLY A 183 -21.59 6.31 -4.00
C GLY A 183 -20.92 7.59 -4.50
N ARG A 184 -21.20 8.74 -3.88
CA ARG A 184 -20.58 10.03 -4.28
C ARG A 184 -19.62 10.58 -3.22
N ASP A 185 -19.31 9.80 -2.18
CA ASP A 185 -18.47 10.26 -1.09
C ASP A 185 -17.07 10.63 -1.60
N LYS A 186 -16.68 11.87 -1.30
CA LYS A 186 -15.42 12.51 -1.73
C LYS A 186 -15.11 12.36 -3.23
N ALA A 187 -16.12 12.22 -4.08
CA ALA A 187 -15.97 11.96 -5.51
C ALA A 187 -15.02 12.92 -6.24
N LYS A 188 -15.10 14.24 -5.94
CA LYS A 188 -14.21 15.24 -6.54
C LYS A 188 -12.75 15.06 -6.11
N LEU A 189 -12.49 14.67 -4.86
CA LEU A 189 -11.14 14.41 -4.37
C LEU A 189 -10.58 13.13 -5.01
N VAL A 190 -11.36 12.06 -5.08
CA VAL A 190 -10.92 10.82 -5.74
C VAL A 190 -10.63 11.06 -7.22
N ALA A 191 -11.39 11.94 -7.88
CA ALA A 191 -11.13 12.34 -9.25
C ALA A 191 -9.78 13.07 -9.42
N THR A 192 -9.29 13.83 -8.42
CA THR A 192 -7.94 14.44 -8.53
C THR A 192 -6.84 13.39 -8.46
N TYR A 193 -6.99 12.35 -7.66
CA TYR A 193 -6.06 11.20 -7.65
C TYR A 193 -6.11 10.44 -8.97
N TYR A 194 -7.31 10.26 -9.54
CA TYR A 194 -7.49 9.64 -10.86
C TYR A 194 -6.69 10.38 -11.94
N GLU A 195 -6.76 11.71 -12.00
CA GLU A 195 -6.00 12.48 -12.99
C GLU A 195 -4.49 12.28 -12.85
N ALA A 196 -3.98 12.24 -11.61
CA ALA A 196 -2.57 11.98 -11.35
C ALA A 196 -2.13 10.58 -11.81
N PHE A 197 -2.91 9.54 -11.48
CA PHE A 197 -2.62 8.18 -11.94
C PHE A 197 -2.75 8.04 -13.46
N LEU A 198 -3.75 8.67 -14.08
CA LEU A 198 -3.93 8.64 -15.53
C LEU A 198 -2.75 9.30 -16.25
N ALA A 199 -2.26 10.44 -15.74
CA ALA A 199 -1.08 11.10 -16.28
C ALA A 199 0.17 10.20 -16.18
N ALA A 200 0.38 9.56 -15.03
CA ALA A 200 1.49 8.62 -14.84
C ALA A 200 1.43 7.43 -15.81
N LEU A 201 0.23 6.84 -15.99
CA LEU A 201 0.00 5.73 -16.91
C LEU A 201 0.24 6.14 -18.37
N LYS A 202 -0.27 7.32 -18.79
CA LYS A 202 -0.04 7.83 -20.14
C LYS A 202 1.44 8.07 -20.43
N ALA A 203 2.17 8.67 -19.48
CA ALA A 203 3.61 8.87 -19.60
C ALA A 203 4.36 7.54 -19.74
N ALA A 204 3.97 6.53 -18.95
CA ALA A 204 4.58 5.21 -18.99
C ALA A 204 4.22 4.40 -20.25
N ALA A 205 3.09 4.67 -20.89
CA ALA A 205 2.62 4.00 -22.11
C ALA A 205 3.19 4.61 -23.40
N ALA A 206 3.47 5.92 -23.40
CA ALA A 206 3.92 6.63 -24.59
C ALA A 206 5.43 6.50 -24.88
N ASP A 207 6.15 5.66 -24.09
CA ASP A 207 7.60 5.49 -24.07
C ASP A 207 8.37 6.81 -24.25
N GLN A 208 7.81 7.88 -23.68
CA GLN A 208 8.37 9.22 -23.80
C GLN A 208 9.73 9.23 -23.11
N PRO A 209 10.72 9.96 -23.66
CA PRO A 209 11.99 10.14 -23.00
C PRO A 209 11.73 10.60 -21.57
N GLN A 210 12.33 9.91 -20.60
CA GLN A 210 12.24 10.32 -19.21
C GLN A 210 12.72 11.78 -19.13
N PRO A 211 11.93 12.70 -18.54
CA PRO A 211 12.41 14.05 -18.27
C PRO A 211 13.78 13.97 -17.58
N ALA A 212 14.71 14.88 -17.89
CA ALA A 212 16.11 14.76 -17.46
C ALA A 212 16.30 14.72 -15.91
N ASP A 213 15.28 15.11 -15.14
CA ASP A 213 15.22 15.02 -13.68
C ASP A 213 14.76 13.66 -13.15
N VAL A 214 14.39 12.72 -14.03
CA VAL A 214 13.87 11.40 -13.69
C VAL A 214 15.00 10.38 -13.70
N ARG A 215 15.24 9.76 -12.55
CA ARG A 215 16.33 8.80 -12.33
C ARG A 215 15.78 7.38 -12.23
N ALA A 216 16.55 6.36 -12.63
CA ALA A 216 16.12 4.97 -12.53
C ALA A 216 15.96 4.52 -11.07
N GLU A 217 16.81 5.06 -10.20
CA GLU A 217 16.77 4.85 -8.74
C GLU A 217 15.49 5.40 -8.12
N ALA A 218 14.88 6.38 -8.77
CA ALA A 218 13.61 6.93 -8.39
C ALA A 218 12.42 6.00 -8.82
N ALA A 219 12.64 4.80 -9.36
CA ALA A 219 11.59 3.77 -9.38
C ALA A 219 11.64 2.83 -8.16
N LEU A 220 12.67 2.94 -7.32
CA LEU A 220 12.85 2.10 -6.15
C LEU A 220 12.13 2.69 -4.92
N PRO A 221 11.72 1.85 -3.97
CA PRO A 221 11.20 2.34 -2.71
C PRO A 221 12.25 3.10 -1.90
N ASP A 222 11.80 4.14 -1.21
CA ASP A 222 12.63 5.05 -0.42
C ASP A 222 12.92 4.51 1.00
N ASP A 223 12.16 3.50 1.45
CA ASP A 223 12.36 2.75 2.69
C ASP A 223 13.10 1.44 2.42
N VAL A 224 14.43 1.51 2.51
CA VAL A 224 15.30 0.35 2.35
C VAL A 224 15.36 -0.43 3.68
N LYS A 225 15.28 -1.77 3.64
CA LYS A 225 15.50 -2.61 4.83
C LYS A 225 16.89 -2.28 5.42
N PRO A 226 17.06 -2.24 6.75
CA PRO A 226 18.34 -1.85 7.37
C PRO A 226 19.55 -2.64 6.84
N VAL A 227 19.36 -3.92 6.51
CA VAL A 227 20.37 -4.84 5.95
C VAL A 227 20.95 -4.41 4.60
N ASP A 228 20.20 -3.63 3.83
CA ASP A 228 20.59 -3.15 2.50
C ASP A 228 21.02 -1.67 2.53
N SER A 229 21.04 -1.04 3.71
CA SER A 229 21.57 0.30 3.87
C SER A 229 23.11 0.26 3.84
N GLY A 230 23.74 1.11 3.04
CA GLY A 230 25.21 1.25 2.99
C GLY A 230 25.87 1.55 4.35
N LEU A 231 25.08 1.87 5.38
CA LEU A 231 25.52 1.94 6.78
C LEU A 231 25.90 0.56 7.37
N ILE A 232 25.25 -0.53 6.96
CA ILE A 232 25.64 -1.90 7.37
C ILE A 232 26.79 -2.42 6.50
N GLN A 233 26.95 -1.99 5.25
CA GLN A 233 28.19 -2.27 4.50
C GLN A 233 29.37 -1.46 5.05
N ALA A 234 29.14 -0.24 5.54
CA ALA A 234 30.17 0.53 6.25
C ALA A 234 30.50 -0.10 7.60
N ALA A 235 29.51 -0.49 8.41
CA ALA A 235 29.73 -1.16 9.69
C ALA A 235 30.31 -2.58 9.48
N GLY A 236 29.80 -3.36 8.55
CA GLY A 236 30.28 -4.67 8.16
C GLY A 236 31.64 -4.62 7.48
N GLY A 237 31.99 -3.53 6.79
CA GLY A 237 33.34 -3.23 6.31
C GLY A 237 34.28 -2.89 7.47
N LEU A 238 33.80 -2.17 8.49
CA LEU A 238 34.51 -1.91 9.74
C LEU A 238 34.77 -3.19 10.56
N PHE A 239 33.86 -4.18 10.52
CA PHE A 239 34.02 -5.46 11.20
C PHE A 239 34.69 -6.56 10.35
N GLY A 240 34.52 -6.53 9.03
CA GLY A 240 35.02 -7.55 8.09
C GLY A 240 36.42 -7.29 7.53
N SER A 241 36.90 -6.03 7.56
CA SER A 241 38.27 -5.69 7.11
C SER A 241 39.35 -5.93 8.18
N GLY A 242 39.01 -6.50 9.34
CA GLY A 242 40.00 -6.79 10.39
C GLY A 242 40.61 -5.54 11.05
N VAL A 243 40.08 -4.34 10.81
CA VAL A 243 40.56 -3.08 11.44
C VAL A 243 40.11 -2.95 12.91
N LEU A 244 39.19 -3.82 13.36
CA LEU A 244 38.96 -4.10 14.79
C LEU A 244 39.35 -5.55 15.13
N GLY A 245 40.42 -6.05 14.52
CA GLY A 245 41.05 -7.30 14.91
C GLY A 245 41.46 -7.27 16.38
N LEU A 246 41.44 -8.46 17.00
CA LEU A 246 41.72 -8.79 18.40
C LEU A 246 42.98 -8.15 19.03
N SER A 247 43.79 -7.42 18.27
CA SER A 247 44.95 -6.65 18.68
C SER A 247 44.65 -5.49 19.64
N PHE A 248 43.43 -4.92 19.61
CA PHE A 248 43.09 -3.79 20.50
C PHE A 248 42.88 -4.21 21.96
N LEU A 249 42.48 -5.46 22.21
CA LEU A 249 42.30 -5.99 23.58
C LEU A 249 43.62 -6.19 24.33
N GLY A 250 44.75 -6.30 23.62
CA GLY A 250 46.09 -6.45 24.23
C GLY A 250 46.65 -5.17 24.85
N ASN A 251 46.06 -4.00 24.55
CA ASN A 251 46.50 -2.69 25.05
C ASN A 251 45.58 -2.10 26.13
N ILE A 252 44.64 -2.89 26.67
CA ILE A 252 43.77 -2.47 27.78
C ILE A 252 44.28 -3.11 29.06
N ASP A 253 45.03 -2.35 29.84
CA ASP A 253 45.78 -2.77 31.02
C ASP A 253 45.09 -2.39 32.35
N ASN A 254 43.85 -1.90 32.31
CA ASN A 254 43.03 -1.74 33.52
C ASN A 254 41.58 -2.23 33.37
N GLY A 255 41.04 -2.77 34.46
CA GLY A 255 39.70 -3.39 34.49
C GLY A 255 38.54 -2.42 34.28
N PHE A 256 38.72 -1.12 34.55
CA PHE A 256 37.70 -0.11 34.28
C PHE A 256 37.56 0.20 32.78
N ALA A 257 38.67 0.24 32.05
CA ALA A 257 38.67 0.42 30.61
C ALA A 257 38.09 -0.82 29.89
N LEU A 258 38.35 -2.01 30.41
CA LEU A 258 37.74 -3.25 29.91
C LEU A 258 36.22 -3.27 30.19
N GLY A 259 35.80 -2.82 31.37
CA GLY A 259 34.39 -2.67 31.74
C GLY A 259 33.66 -1.60 30.90
N ALA A 260 34.29 -0.47 30.64
CA ALA A 260 33.76 0.57 29.77
C ALA A 260 33.60 0.09 28.32
N PHE A 261 34.57 -0.70 27.83
CA PHE A 261 34.49 -1.33 26.52
C PHE A 261 33.35 -2.36 26.44
N ALA A 262 33.21 -3.23 27.45
CA ALA A 262 32.10 -4.18 27.51
C ALA A 262 30.73 -3.48 27.55
N LEU A 263 30.62 -2.35 28.25
CA LEU A 263 29.41 -1.52 28.26
C LEU A 263 29.13 -0.87 26.90
N LEU A 264 30.16 -0.41 26.18
CA LEU A 264 30.01 0.12 24.83
C LEU A 264 29.56 -0.95 23.83
N VAL A 265 30.11 -2.16 23.92
CA VAL A 265 29.70 -3.30 23.09
C VAL A 265 28.26 -3.72 23.42
N ALA A 266 27.90 -3.78 24.70
CA ALA A 266 26.54 -4.08 25.13
C ALA A 266 25.54 -3.00 24.69
N ALA A 267 25.91 -1.73 24.78
CA ALA A 267 25.09 -0.61 24.31
C ALA A 267 24.93 -0.65 22.79
N ALA A 268 25.99 -0.93 22.03
CA ALA A 268 25.94 -1.12 20.59
C ALA A 268 25.06 -2.32 20.21
N GLY A 269 25.17 -3.43 20.94
CA GLY A 269 24.33 -4.62 20.78
C GLY A 269 22.85 -4.35 21.09
N ALA A 270 22.56 -3.58 22.14
CA ALA A 270 21.20 -3.19 22.51
C ALA A 270 20.59 -2.23 21.47
N VAL A 271 21.38 -1.28 20.94
CA VAL A 271 20.95 -0.40 19.84
C VAL A 271 20.70 -1.22 18.57
N ALA A 272 21.61 -2.15 18.22
CA ALA A 272 21.44 -3.03 17.07
C ALA A 272 20.20 -3.93 17.22
N TRP A 273 19.98 -4.52 18.38
CA TRP A 273 18.78 -5.31 18.69
C TRP A 273 17.50 -4.47 18.62
N ALA A 274 17.52 -3.25 19.17
CA ALA A 274 16.37 -2.35 19.11
C ALA A 274 16.06 -1.90 17.68
N LEU A 275 17.08 -1.68 16.84
CA LEU A 275 16.92 -1.42 15.40
C LEU A 275 16.37 -2.66 14.67
N MET A 276 16.89 -3.86 14.96
CA MET A 276 16.45 -5.13 14.34
C MET A 276 15.02 -5.51 14.71
N THR A 277 14.59 -5.20 15.93
CA THR A 277 13.23 -5.44 16.42
C THR A 277 12.25 -4.31 16.10
N GLY A 278 12.68 -3.27 15.37
CA GLY A 278 11.87 -2.12 15.00
C GLY A 278 11.49 -1.19 16.16
N ARG A 279 12.15 -1.33 17.32
CA ARG A 279 11.96 -0.46 18.50
C ARG A 279 12.67 0.89 18.38
N LEU A 280 13.66 0.98 17.49
CA LEU A 280 14.36 2.21 17.13
C LEU A 280 14.33 2.36 15.60
N THR A 281 14.09 3.58 15.11
CA THR A 281 14.06 3.91 13.67
C THR A 281 14.88 5.17 13.42
N ILE A 282 15.75 5.17 12.40
CA ILE A 282 16.59 6.31 12.07
C ILE A 282 16.00 7.04 10.86
N ASN A 283 15.48 8.24 11.10
CA ASN A 283 14.98 9.12 10.04
C ASN A 283 16.10 10.07 9.59
N ARG A 284 16.43 10.06 8.30
CA ARG A 284 17.40 11.00 7.73
C ARG A 284 16.75 12.39 7.67
N ARG A 285 17.31 13.40 8.34
CA ARG A 285 16.89 14.80 8.13
C ARG A 285 17.22 15.19 6.69
N ALA A 286 16.26 15.78 5.99
CA ALA A 286 16.54 16.45 4.72
C ALA A 286 17.54 17.57 4.99
N GLY A 287 18.67 17.57 4.29
CA GLY A 287 19.59 18.70 4.29
C GLY A 287 18.87 19.92 3.74
N ALA A 288 18.98 21.05 4.45
CA ALA A 288 18.46 22.33 4.01
C ALA A 288 19.06 22.67 2.63
N ALA A 289 18.19 23.02 1.68
CA ALA A 289 18.56 23.71 0.46
C ALA A 289 18.58 25.22 0.71
#